data_AF-A0A1T2KUG3-F1
#
_entry.id   AF-A0A1T2KUG3-F1
#
_cell.length_a   1.000
_cell.length_b   1.000
_cell.length_c   1.000
_cell.angle_alpha   90.00
_cell.angle_beta   90.00
_cell.angle_gamma   90.00
#
_symmetry.space_group_name_H-M   'P 1'
#
loop_
_entity.id
_entity.type
_entity.pdbx_description
1 polymer ?
#
loop_
_entity_poly.entity_id
_entity_poly.type
_entity_poly.pdbx_seq_one_letter_code
_entity_poly.pdbx_strand_id
1 'polypeptide(L)'
;MLFFLKKPLLFLLSILLLSGCASTARFPDNPPLVRADRDIPVSSDDPGKNSMILVLSFSGGGSRASALAYGVLEELSETPLSQDQGRKMTDEIDMITSVSGGSITAAYYGLFGDRLFEDFREWFLERDAESEIKAALLDPQAH
;
A
#
# COMPACT_ATOMS: atom_id res chain seq x y z
N MET A 1 34.85 -21.93 37.83
CA MET A 1 35.42 -21.56 36.50
C MET A 1 34.42 -21.63 35.33
N LEU A 2 33.10 -21.82 35.54
CA LEU A 2 32.10 -21.80 34.45
C LEU A 2 31.38 -20.46 34.25
N PHE A 3 31.42 -19.55 35.23
CA PHE A 3 30.74 -18.24 35.16
C PHE A 3 31.46 -17.22 34.27
N PHE A 4 32.79 -17.33 34.14
CA PHE A 4 33.60 -16.40 33.35
C PHE A 4 33.56 -16.68 31.84
N LEU A 5 33.23 -17.91 31.42
CA LEU A 5 33.10 -18.29 29.99
C LEU A 5 31.75 -17.90 29.38
N LYS A 6 30.71 -17.70 30.18
CA LYS A 6 29.36 -17.34 29.69
C LYS A 6 29.27 -15.91 29.18
N LYS A 7 29.97 -14.97 29.84
CA LYS A 7 29.99 -13.54 29.47
C LYS A 7 30.58 -13.27 28.07
N PRO A 8 31.76 -13.80 27.70
CA PRO A 8 32.29 -13.59 26.35
C PRO A 8 31.46 -14.31 25.28
N LEU A 9 30.84 -15.46 25.60
CA LEU A 9 29.96 -16.17 24.67
C LEU A 9 28.67 -15.39 24.38
N LEU A 10 28.07 -14.78 25.41
CA LEU A 10 26.88 -13.94 25.26
C LEU A 10 27.19 -12.66 24.49
N PHE A 11 28.39 -12.10 24.68
CA PHE A 11 28.88 -10.96 23.93
C PHE A 11 29.13 -11.30 22.45
N LEU A 12 29.73 -12.47 22.17
CA LEU A 12 29.95 -12.98 20.82
C LEU A 12 28.62 -13.25 20.09
N LEU A 13 27.64 -13.83 20.78
CA LEU A 13 26.30 -14.07 20.24
C LEU A 13 25.58 -12.77 19.90
N SER A 14 25.72 -11.75 20.76
CA SER A 14 25.16 -10.42 20.52
C SER A 14 25.80 -9.75 19.29
N ILE A 15 27.13 -9.84 19.14
CA ILE A 15 27.83 -9.35 17.94
C ILE A 15 27.35 -10.09 16.67
N LEU A 16 27.14 -11.40 16.76
CA LEU A 16 26.65 -12.21 15.64
C LEU A 16 25.23 -11.80 15.22
N LEU A 17 24.33 -11.57 16.19
CA LEU A 17 22.97 -11.08 15.96
C LEU A 17 22.95 -9.66 15.34
N LEU A 18 23.85 -8.77 15.76
CA LEU A 18 23.93 -7.41 15.23
C LEU A 18 24.56 -7.34 13.83
N SER A 19 25.30 -8.37 13.39
CA SER A 19 25.91 -8.41 12.05
C SER A 19 24.91 -8.63 10.91
N GLY A 20 23.67 -9.01 11.22
CA GLY A 20 22.60 -9.24 10.23
C GLY A 20 22.01 -7.96 9.60
N CYS A 21 22.11 -6.82 10.27
CA CYS A 21 21.59 -5.54 9.76
C CYS A 21 22.54 -4.84 8.76
N ALA A 22 23.77 -5.34 8.62
CA ALA A 22 24.81 -4.79 7.74
C ALA A 22 24.96 -5.62 6.45
N SER A 23 23.86 -6.16 5.91
CA SER A 23 23.89 -6.79 4.59
C SER A 23 24.24 -5.73 3.55
N THR A 24 25.47 -5.77 3.03
CA THR A 24 25.98 -4.88 1.99
C THR A 24 25.51 -5.25 0.58
N ALA A 25 24.53 -6.17 0.48
CA ALA A 25 23.83 -6.48 -0.75
C ALA A 25 22.91 -5.31 -1.16
N ARG A 26 23.53 -4.25 -1.68
CA ARG A 26 22.84 -3.09 -2.22
C ARG A 26 22.50 -3.38 -3.68
N PHE A 27 21.40 -4.10 -3.89
CA PHE A 27 20.73 -4.07 -5.19
C PHE A 27 20.11 -2.68 -5.34
N PRO A 28 20.15 -2.04 -6.52
CA PRO A 28 19.34 -0.86 -6.74
C PRO A 28 17.88 -1.28 -6.51
N ASP A 29 17.20 -0.65 -5.56
CA ASP A 29 15.78 -0.95 -5.24
C ASP A 29 14.87 -0.69 -6.45
N ASN A 30 15.34 0.11 -7.40
CA ASN A 30 14.69 0.39 -8.67
C ASN A 30 15.71 0.32 -9.82
N PRO A 31 16.09 -0.88 -10.30
CA PRO A 31 16.88 -0.97 -11.53
C PRO A 31 16.04 -0.37 -12.66
N PRO A 32 16.66 0.30 -13.65
CA PRO A 32 15.92 0.87 -14.76
C PRO A 32 15.07 -0.21 -15.41
N LEU A 33 13.76 0.06 -15.53
CA LEU A 33 12.82 -0.84 -16.17
C LEU A 33 13.26 -1.08 -17.62
N VAL A 34 13.88 -2.23 -17.86
CA VAL A 34 14.39 -2.61 -19.20
C VAL A 34 13.24 -2.91 -20.15
N ARG A 35 12.13 -3.43 -19.62
CA ARG A 35 10.88 -3.68 -20.33
C ARG A 35 9.73 -3.77 -19.33
N ALA A 36 8.69 -2.98 -19.53
CA ALA A 36 7.42 -3.14 -18.83
C ALA A 36 6.43 -3.83 -19.79
N ASP A 37 6.47 -5.17 -19.86
CA ASP A 37 5.33 -5.94 -20.39
C ASP A 37 4.33 -6.08 -19.24
N ARG A 38 3.53 -5.03 -19.04
CA ARG A 38 2.29 -5.18 -18.28
C ARG A 38 1.21 -4.94 -19.31
N ASP A 39 0.59 -6.01 -19.78
CA ASP A 39 -0.69 -5.88 -20.49
C ASP A 39 -1.64 -5.26 -19.48
N ILE A 40 -1.89 -3.96 -19.64
CA ILE A 40 -2.87 -3.23 -18.85
C ILE A 40 -4.20 -3.53 -19.55
N PRO A 41 -5.11 -4.31 -18.93
CA PRO A 41 -6.47 -4.38 -19.42
C PRO A 41 -7.11 -3.02 -19.13
N VAL A 42 -6.84 -2.04 -19.99
CA VAL A 42 -7.66 -0.84 -20.07
C VAL A 42 -8.98 -1.33 -20.62
N SER A 43 -10.01 -1.34 -19.79
CA SER A 43 -11.38 -1.60 -20.23
C SER A 43 -11.83 -0.42 -21.10
N SER A 44 -11.36 -0.38 -22.34
CA SER A 44 -11.65 0.66 -23.33
C SER A 44 -13.00 0.49 -24.01
N ASP A 45 -13.77 -0.54 -23.63
CA ASP A 45 -15.01 -0.94 -24.30
C ASP A 45 -16.27 -0.30 -23.69
N ASP A 46 -16.15 0.60 -22.70
CA ASP A 46 -17.30 1.41 -22.25
C ASP A 46 -17.54 2.56 -23.24
N PRO A 47 -18.63 2.55 -24.04
CA PRO A 47 -18.89 3.58 -25.05
C PRO A 47 -19.05 4.99 -24.47
N GLY A 48 -19.26 5.11 -23.15
CA GLY A 48 -19.35 6.38 -22.40
C GLY A 48 -18.01 6.95 -21.94
N LYS A 49 -16.94 6.13 -21.84
CA LYS A 49 -15.57 6.57 -21.50
C LYS A 49 -14.84 7.07 -22.75
N ASN A 50 -15.16 8.27 -23.20
CA ASN A 50 -14.62 8.78 -24.46
C ASN A 50 -13.86 10.10 -24.27
N SER A 51 -12.64 10.03 -23.71
CA SER A 51 -11.50 10.94 -24.05
C SER A 51 -10.34 10.94 -23.06
N MET A 52 -10.46 10.35 -21.86
CA MET A 52 -9.44 10.42 -20.80
C MET A 52 -9.01 9.03 -20.33
N ILE A 53 -7.72 8.85 -20.08
CA ILE A 53 -7.20 7.73 -19.29
C ILE A 53 -6.73 8.31 -17.95
N LEU A 54 -7.31 7.85 -16.84
CA LEU A 54 -6.94 8.28 -15.49
C LEU A 54 -6.23 7.16 -14.73
N VAL A 55 -4.94 7.35 -14.49
CA VAL A 55 -4.10 6.43 -13.71
C VAL A 55 -3.68 7.11 -12.41
N LEU A 56 -3.91 6.43 -11.29
CA LEU A 56 -3.46 6.85 -9.96
C LEU A 56 -2.23 6.03 -9.52
N SER A 57 -1.30 6.69 -8.83
CA SER A 57 -0.11 6.06 -8.26
C SER A 57 0.06 6.49 -6.81
N PHE A 58 -0.25 5.61 -5.86
CA PHE A 58 -0.13 5.87 -4.44
C PHE A 58 1.19 5.36 -3.87
N SER A 59 1.97 6.26 -3.27
CA SER A 59 3.23 5.90 -2.61
C SER A 59 3.01 5.14 -1.29
N GLY A 60 4.11 4.65 -0.72
CA GLY A 60 4.15 4.07 0.62
C GLY A 60 4.27 5.14 1.71
N GLY A 61 4.14 4.72 2.97
CA GLY A 61 4.24 5.62 4.13
C GLY A 61 3.33 5.28 5.31
N GLY A 62 2.93 4.01 5.45
CA GLY A 62 2.01 3.53 6.49
C GLY A 62 0.62 4.16 6.37
N SER A 63 -0.09 4.26 7.50
CA SER A 63 -1.46 4.78 7.55
C SER A 63 -1.60 6.21 7.03
N ARG A 64 -0.54 7.03 7.07
CA ARG A 64 -0.56 8.40 6.50
C ARG A 64 -0.70 8.38 4.98
N ALA A 65 -0.01 7.46 4.30
CA ALA A 65 -0.16 7.31 2.86
C ALA A 65 -1.54 6.77 2.50
N SER A 66 -2.09 5.86 3.31
CA SER A 66 -3.45 5.36 3.15
C SER A 66 -4.51 6.45 3.33
N ALA A 67 -4.34 7.33 4.32
CA ALA A 67 -5.23 8.47 4.57
C ALA A 67 -5.20 9.49 3.44
N LEU A 68 -4.00 9.78 2.90
CA LEU A 68 -3.86 10.66 1.73
C LEU A 68 -4.57 10.06 0.50
N ALA A 69 -4.33 8.78 0.22
CA ALA A 69 -4.98 8.08 -0.88
C ALA A 69 -6.51 8.09 -0.73
N TYR A 70 -7.01 7.89 0.50
CA TYR A 70 -8.43 7.97 0.82
C TYR A 70 -8.98 9.36 0.50
N GLY A 71 -8.33 10.43 0.99
CA GLY A 71 -8.79 11.80 0.76
C GLY A 71 -8.77 12.20 -0.72
N VAL A 72 -7.80 11.72 -1.49
CA VAL A 72 -7.78 11.92 -2.95
C VAL A 72 -8.99 11.23 -3.59
N LEU A 73 -9.26 9.97 -3.25
CA LEU A 73 -10.40 9.24 -3.82
C LEU A 73 -11.74 9.87 -3.40
N GLU A 74 -11.84 10.38 -2.16
CA GLU A 74 -13.02 11.07 -1.64
C GLU A 74 -13.30 12.34 -2.47
N GLU A 75 -12.29 13.19 -2.68
CA GLU A 75 -12.45 14.40 -3.50
C GLU A 75 -12.77 14.08 -4.97
N LEU A 76 -12.14 13.06 -5.55
CA LEU A 76 -12.47 12.62 -6.91
C LEU A 76 -13.90 12.09 -7.00
N SER A 77 -14.43 11.47 -5.94
CA SER A 77 -15.79 10.95 -5.92
C SER A 77 -16.85 12.05 -5.88
N GLU A 78 -16.50 13.20 -5.30
CA GLU A 78 -17.33 14.40 -5.24
C GLU A 78 -17.13 15.34 -6.45
N THR A 79 -16.15 15.05 -7.31
CA THR A 79 -15.85 15.86 -8.50
C THR A 79 -16.68 15.38 -9.70
N PRO A 80 -17.68 16.15 -10.17
CA PRO A 80 -18.50 15.77 -11.31
C PRO A 80 -17.75 15.96 -12.64
N LEU A 81 -17.99 15.07 -13.59
CA LEU A 81 -17.47 15.22 -14.95
C LEU A 81 -18.31 16.25 -15.73
N SER A 82 -17.64 17.24 -16.33
CA SER A 82 -18.34 18.34 -17.00
C SER A 82 -19.14 17.93 -18.24
N GLN A 83 -18.83 16.76 -18.83
CA GLN A 83 -19.44 16.29 -20.06
C GLN A 83 -20.60 15.30 -19.85
N ASP A 84 -20.80 14.79 -18.63
CA ASP A 84 -21.84 13.81 -18.34
C ASP A 84 -22.48 14.05 -16.97
N GLN A 85 -23.76 14.43 -16.97
CA GLN A 85 -24.49 14.76 -15.75
C GLN A 85 -24.80 13.48 -14.97
N GLY A 86 -23.99 13.21 -13.94
CA GLY A 86 -24.19 12.10 -13.02
C GLY A 86 -22.97 11.20 -12.85
N ARG A 87 -21.92 11.39 -13.67
CA ARG A 87 -20.65 10.68 -13.51
C ARG A 87 -19.66 11.51 -12.70
N LYS A 88 -18.86 10.82 -11.89
CA LYS A 88 -17.82 11.39 -11.03
C LYS A 88 -16.44 11.02 -11.53
N MET A 89 -15.42 11.77 -11.11
CA MET A 89 -14.04 11.56 -11.58
C MET A 89 -13.49 10.18 -11.19
N THR A 90 -14.00 9.57 -10.12
CA THR A 90 -13.66 8.18 -9.77
C THR A 90 -14.16 7.15 -10.79
N ASP A 91 -15.23 7.43 -11.53
CA ASP A 91 -15.73 6.53 -12.59
C ASP A 91 -14.77 6.48 -13.80
N GLU A 92 -13.86 7.44 -13.91
CA GLU A 92 -12.83 7.50 -14.96
C GLU A 92 -11.53 6.79 -14.56
N ILE A 93 -11.37 6.35 -13.31
CA ILE A 93 -10.15 5.66 -12.89
C ILE A 93 -10.03 4.33 -13.66
N ASP A 94 -8.99 4.21 -14.48
CA ASP A 94 -8.70 2.99 -15.24
C ASP A 94 -7.72 2.09 -14.51
N MET A 95 -6.83 2.69 -13.71
CA MET A 95 -5.80 1.94 -13.02
C MET A 95 -5.35 2.65 -11.74
N ILE A 96 -5.15 1.86 -10.69
CA ILE A 96 -4.45 2.30 -9.49
C ILE A 96 -3.19 1.43 -9.34
N THR A 97 -2.04 2.09 -9.23
CA THR A 97 -0.80 1.47 -8.79
C THR A 97 -0.48 1.95 -7.38
N SER A 98 0.10 1.08 -6.56
CA SER A 98 0.37 1.43 -5.17
C SER A 98 1.50 0.59 -4.58
N VAL A 99 2.13 1.11 -3.52
CA VAL A 99 3.11 0.36 -2.72
C VAL A 99 2.86 0.55 -1.22
N SER A 100 3.18 -0.48 -0.42
CA SER A 100 3.09 -0.45 1.06
C SER A 100 1.73 0.07 1.54
N GLY A 101 1.68 1.05 2.47
CA GLY A 101 0.45 1.58 3.07
C GLY A 101 -0.60 2.07 2.08
N GLY A 102 -0.22 2.74 0.98
CA GLY A 102 -1.16 3.17 -0.05
C GLY A 102 -1.90 2.01 -0.73
N SER A 103 -1.33 0.79 -0.68
CA SER A 103 -1.94 -0.41 -1.27
C SER A 103 -3.15 -0.90 -0.51
N ILE A 104 -3.26 -0.60 0.78
CA ILE A 104 -4.43 -1.01 1.57
C ILE A 104 -5.66 -0.25 1.08
N THR A 105 -5.59 1.07 0.99
CA THR A 105 -6.68 1.90 0.42
C THR A 105 -6.97 1.54 -1.03
N ALA A 106 -5.93 1.39 -1.87
CA ALA A 106 -6.10 1.02 -3.27
C ALA A 106 -6.80 -0.33 -3.45
N ALA A 107 -6.40 -1.34 -2.67
CA ALA A 107 -7.00 -2.67 -2.72
C ALA A 107 -8.45 -2.64 -2.19
N TYR A 108 -8.71 -1.92 -1.10
CA TYR A 108 -10.06 -1.79 -0.56
C TYR A 108 -11.00 -1.14 -1.58
N TYR A 109 -10.57 -0.02 -2.17
CA TYR A 109 -11.32 0.65 -3.22
C TYR A 109 -11.53 -0.23 -4.45
N GLY A 110 -10.49 -0.93 -4.92
CA GLY A 110 -10.61 -1.82 -6.07
C GLY A 110 -11.56 -3.00 -5.84
N LEU A 111 -11.69 -3.50 -4.60
CA LEU A 111 -12.57 -4.62 -4.25
C LEU A 111 -14.00 -4.18 -3.93
N PHE A 112 -14.17 -2.99 -3.34
CA PHE A 112 -15.43 -2.60 -2.71
C PHE A 112 -16.02 -1.28 -3.24
N GLY A 113 -15.29 -0.56 -4.09
CA GLY A 113 -15.73 0.69 -4.70
C GLY A 113 -16.09 1.74 -3.64
N ASP A 114 -17.28 2.31 -3.78
CA ASP A 114 -17.77 3.42 -2.95
C ASP A 114 -17.93 3.07 -1.47
N ARG A 115 -17.97 1.78 -1.09
CA ARG A 115 -17.92 1.39 0.33
C ARG A 115 -16.67 1.90 1.03
N LEU A 116 -15.60 2.20 0.30
CA LEU A 116 -14.44 2.91 0.84
C LEU A 116 -14.87 4.13 1.68
N PHE A 117 -15.86 4.90 1.23
CA PHE A 117 -16.29 6.13 1.88
C PHE A 117 -17.27 5.91 3.03
N GLU A 118 -17.75 4.68 3.21
CA GLU A 118 -18.73 4.33 4.24
C GLU A 118 -18.06 3.81 5.51
N ASP A 119 -17.11 2.87 5.37
CA ASP A 119 -16.60 2.09 6.51
C ASP A 119 -15.06 2.10 6.64
N PHE A 120 -14.30 2.28 5.55
CA PHE A 120 -12.84 2.13 5.59
C PHE A 120 -12.16 3.06 6.60
N ARG A 121 -12.68 4.29 6.74
CA ARG A 121 -12.13 5.26 7.69
C ARG A 121 -12.17 4.74 9.13
N GLU A 122 -13.33 4.27 9.57
CA GLU A 122 -13.52 3.74 10.93
C GLU A 122 -12.71 2.46 11.15
N TRP A 123 -12.70 1.57 10.15
CA TRP A 123 -12.07 0.26 10.27
C TRP A 123 -10.55 0.28 10.15
N PHE A 124 -9.98 1.24 9.41
CA PHE A 124 -8.55 1.26 9.12
C PHE A 124 -7.85 2.58 9.49
N LEU A 125 -8.42 3.74 9.18
CA LEU A 125 -7.73 5.04 9.36
C LEU A 125 -7.80 5.57 10.80
N GLU A 126 -8.89 5.31 11.50
CA GLU A 126 -9.11 5.77 12.88
C GLU A 126 -8.57 4.79 13.93
N ARG A 127 -8.12 3.61 13.47
CA ARG A 127 -7.54 2.55 14.30
C ARG A 127 -6.04 2.42 14.02
N ASP A 128 -5.31 1.85 14.99
CA ASP A 128 -3.91 1.46 14.77
C ASP A 128 -3.81 0.09 14.09
N ALA A 129 -4.41 -0.02 12.90
CA ALA A 129 -4.46 -1.26 12.14
C ALA A 129 -3.05 -1.78 11.77
N GLU A 130 -2.07 -0.88 11.61
CA GLU A 130 -0.68 -1.26 11.34
C GLU A 130 -0.06 -2.01 12.53
N SER A 131 -0.27 -1.53 13.75
CA SER A 131 0.18 -2.23 14.95
C SER A 131 -0.58 -3.53 15.18
N GLU A 132 -1.88 -3.59 14.90
CA GLU A 132 -2.67 -4.82 14.98
C GLU A 132 -2.15 -5.90 14.02
N ILE A 133 -1.87 -5.54 12.76
CA ILE A 133 -1.29 -6.46 11.76
C ILE A 133 0.10 -6.94 12.21
N LYS A 134 0.96 -6.03 12.71
CA LYS A 134 2.29 -6.39 13.23
C LYS A 134 2.19 -7.34 14.42
N ALA A 135 1.25 -7.09 15.33
CA ALA A 135 1.00 -7.96 16.47
C ALA A 135 0.53 -9.34 16.02
N ALA A 136 -0.40 -9.43 15.06
CA ALA A 136 -0.87 -10.68 14.49
C ALA A 136 0.25 -11.48 13.80
N LEU A 137 1.15 -10.81 13.07
CA LEU A 137 2.33 -11.44 12.45
C LEU A 137 3.29 -12.06 13.48
N LEU A 138 3.34 -11.49 14.69
CA LEU A 138 4.20 -11.95 15.78
C LEU A 138 3.48 -12.92 16.72
N ASP A 139 2.18 -13.15 16.52
CA ASP A 139 1.40 -14.10 17.28
C ASP A 139 1.43 -15.48 16.61
N PRO A 140 2.11 -16.49 17.21
CA PRO A 140 2.16 -17.84 16.65
C PRO A 140 0.82 -18.58 16.68
N GLN A 141 -0.23 -18.02 17.29
CA GLN A 141 -1.59 -18.59 17.36
C GLN A 141 -2.58 -17.90 16.42
N ALA A 142 -2.17 -16.88 15.66
CA ALA A 142 -3.06 -16.17 14.73
C ALA A 142 -3.40 -17.03 13.50
N HIS A 143 -4.50 -17.78 13.58
CA HIS A 143 -5.17 -18.46 12.47
C HIS A 143 -6.68 -18.23 12.54
#